data_AF-A0A1L6REE9-F1
#
_entry.id   AF-A0A1L6REE9-F1
#
_cell.length_a   1.000
_cell.length_b   1.000
_cell.length_c   1.000
_cell.angle_alpha   90.00
_cell.angle_beta   90.00
_cell.angle_gamma   90.00
#
_symmetry.space_group_name_H-M   'P 1'
#
loop_
_entity.id
_entity.type
_entity.pdbx_description
1 polymer ?
#
loop_
_entity_poly.entity_id
_entity_poly.type
_entity_poly.pdbx_seq_one_letter_code
_entity_poly.pdbx_strand_id
1 'polypeptide(L)' 'MTPMSYEESILKRKLTFPEVLIYGNKYNTVSSDGKIAYIILYNQLEKALQEN' A
#
# COMPACT_ATOMS: atom_id res chain seq x y z
N MET A 1 14.74 -21.27 -10.81
CA MET A 1 14.01 -20.34 -9.94
C MET A 1 13.74 -21.05 -8.63
N THR A 2 14.37 -20.65 -7.54
CA THR A 2 14.06 -21.14 -6.19
C THR A 2 12.68 -20.60 -5.78
N PRO A 3 11.82 -21.43 -5.16
CA PRO A 3 10.55 -20.93 -4.63
C PRO A 3 10.84 -19.93 -3.51
N MET A 4 10.26 -18.73 -3.63
CA MET A 4 10.35 -17.67 -2.61
C MET A 4 9.84 -18.20 -1.28
N SER A 5 10.52 -17.88 -0.18
CA SER A 5 10.07 -18.28 1.16
C SER A 5 8.74 -17.58 1.48
N TYR A 6 7.92 -18.21 2.33
CA TYR A 6 6.65 -17.63 2.78
C TYR A 6 6.86 -16.25 3.41
N GLU A 7 7.94 -16.08 4.18
CA GLU A 7 8.30 -14.81 4.81
C GLU A 7 8.68 -13.74 3.79
N GLU A 8 9.42 -14.10 2.74
CA GLU A 8 9.75 -13.20 1.64
C GLU A 8 8.49 -12.75 0.89
N SER A 9 7.52 -13.66 0.71
CA SER A 9 6.23 -13.35 0.08
C SER A 9 5.40 -12.37 0.91
N ILE A 10 5.48 -12.44 2.24
CA ILE A 10 4.82 -11.50 3.17
C ILE A 10 5.54 -10.16 3.17
N LEU A 11 6.86 -10.16 3.22
CA LEU A 11 7.67 -8.93 3.20
C LEU A 11 7.50 -8.15 1.89
N LYS A 12 7.21 -8.83 0.77
CA LYS A 12 6.90 -8.20 -0.51
C LYS A 12 5.52 -7.55 -0.54
N ARG A 13 4.58 -7.97 0.33
CA ARG A 13 3.24 -7.36 0.49
C ARG A 13 3.26 -6.11 1.37
N LYS A 14 4.42 -5.45 1.52
CA LYS A 14 4.48 -4.14 2.16
C LYS A 14 3.67 -3.16 1.33
N LEU A 15 2.57 -2.69 1.90
CA LEU A 15 1.79 -1.61 1.33
C LEU A 15 2.62 -0.34 1.36
N THR A 16 2.75 0.34 0.21
CA THR A 16 3.32 1.68 0.17
C THR A 16 2.36 2.63 0.86
N PHE A 17 2.82 3.26 1.94
CA PHE A 17 2.07 4.22 2.73
C PHE A 17 2.51 5.64 2.32
N PRO A 18 1.63 6.45 1.70
CA PRO A 18 1.98 7.83 1.39
C PRO A 18 2.07 8.65 2.69
N GLU A 19 3.25 9.13 3.03
CA GLU A 19 3.51 9.90 4.25
C GLU A 19 2.61 11.15 4.35
N VAL A 20 2.27 11.75 3.21
CA VAL A 20 1.35 12.90 3.15
C VAL A 20 -0.04 12.59 3.69
N LEU A 21 -0.51 11.34 3.61
CA LEU A 21 -1.79 10.94 4.20
C LEU A 21 -1.71 10.80 5.72
N ILE A 22 -0.52 10.52 6.27
CA ILE A 22 -0.30 10.41 7.71
C ILE A 22 -0.06 11.79 8.33
N TYR A 23 0.87 12.57 7.75
CA TYR A 23 1.42 13.78 8.37
C TYR A 23 0.98 15.08 7.68
N GLY A 24 0.35 15.01 6.50
CA GLY A 24 -0.04 16.18 5.75
C GLY A 24 -1.30 16.84 6.32
N ASN A 25 -1.18 18.09 6.75
CA ASN A 25 -2.29 18.88 7.30
C ASN A 25 -3.54 18.92 6.41
N LYS A 26 -3.36 18.80 5.09
CA LYS A 26 -4.42 18.75 4.08
C LYS A 26 -5.36 17.55 4.25
N TYR A 27 -4.90 16.45 4.83
CA TYR A 27 -5.62 15.19 4.94
C TYR A 27 -5.97 14.82 6.39
N ASN A 28 -5.87 15.79 7.31
CA ASN A 28 -6.21 15.59 8.72
C ASN A 28 -7.72 15.35 8.93
N THR A 29 -8.56 15.81 8.00
CA THR A 29 -10.02 15.60 8.03
C THR A 29 -10.45 14.24 7.48
N VAL A 30 -9.53 13.51 6.83
CA VAL A 30 -9.81 12.16 6.30
C VAL A 30 -9.74 11.17 7.46
N SER A 31 -10.76 10.33 7.60
CA SER A 31 -10.77 9.27 8.62
C SER A 31 -9.64 8.27 8.39
N SER A 32 -9.21 7.61 9.46
CA SER A 32 -8.23 6.53 9.39
C SER A 32 -8.66 5.45 8.40
N ASP A 33 -9.93 5.07 8.41
CA ASP A 33 -10.49 4.08 7.48
C ASP A 33 -10.40 4.53 6.02
N GLY A 34 -10.65 5.82 5.74
CA GLY A 34 -10.50 6.38 4.40
C GLY A 34 -9.06 6.34 3.92
N LYS A 35 -8.09 6.60 4.81
CA LYS A 35 -6.66 6.49 4.50
C LYS A 35 -6.25 5.04 4.21
N ILE A 36 -6.74 4.09 5.01
CA ILE A 36 -6.49 2.66 4.81
C ILE A 36 -7.08 2.19 3.48
N ALA A 37 -8.32 2.58 3.16
CA ALA A 37 -8.97 2.24 1.90
C ALA A 37 -8.19 2.77 0.69
N TYR A 38 -7.72 4.03 0.75
CA TYR A 38 -6.86 4.59 -0.28
C TYR A 38 -5.61 3.74 -0.51
N ILE A 39 -4.94 3.33 0.57
CA ILE A 39 -3.70 2.57 0.49
C ILE A 39 -3.93 1.20 -0.14
N ILE A 40 -5.02 0.52 0.23
CA ILE A 40 -5.39 -0.77 -0.39
C ILE A 40 -5.58 -0.59 -1.90
N LEU A 41 -6.36 0.40 -2.31
CA LEU A 41 -6.65 0.66 -3.73
C LEU A 41 -5.39 1.06 -4.52
N TYR A 42 -4.57 1.94 -3.95
CA TYR A 42 -3.32 2.38 -4.57
C TYR A 42 -2.37 1.20 -4.83
N ASN A 43 -2.20 0.32 -3.85
CA ASN A 43 -1.32 -0.85 -4.00
C ASN A 43 -1.90 -1.89 -4.98
N GLN A 44 -3.24 -2.04 -5.06
CA GLN A 44 -3.86 -2.88 -6.08
C GLN A 44 -3.63 -2.34 -7.49
N LEU A 45 -3.70 -1.02 -7.66
CA LEU A 45 -3.43 -0.37 -8.93
C LEU A 45 -1.97 -0.54 -9.36
N GLU A 46 -1.02 -0.25 -8.47
CA GLU A 46 0.42 -0.46 -8.72
C GLU A 46 0.71 -1.91 -9.13
N LYS A 47 0.11 -2.88 -8.44
CA LYS A 47 0.23 -4.29 -8.80
C LYS A 47 -0.30 -4.56 -10.21
N ALA A 48 -1.48 -4.04 -10.55
CA ALA A 48 -2.07 -4.23 -11.88
C ALA A 48 -1.25 -3.58 -13.01
N LEU A 49 -0.52 -2.49 -12.70
CA LEU A 49 0.40 -1.84 -13.63
C LEU A 49 1.69 -2.64 -13.83
N GLN A 50 2.20 -3.30 -12.79
CA GLN A 50 3.41 -4.13 -12.87
C GLN A 50 3.17 -5.48 -13.57
N GLU A 51 1.94 -5.99 -13.56
CA GLU A 51 1.56 -7.27 -14.14
C GLU A 51 1.07 -7.17 -15.60
N ASN A 52 0.96 -5.96 -16.17
CA ASN A 52 0.69 -5.69 -17.59
C ASN A 52 1.97 -5.34 -18.35
#